data_AF-A0A922DXY1-F1
#
_entry.id   AF-A0A922DXY1-F1
#
_cell.length_a   1.000
_cell.length_b   1.000
_cell.length_c   1.000
_cell.angle_alpha   90.00
_cell.angle_beta   90.00
_cell.angle_gamma   90.00
#
_symmetry.space_group_name_H-M   'P 1'
#
loop_
_entity.id
_entity.type
_entity.pdbx_description
1 polymer ?
#
loop_
_entity_poly.entity_id
_entity_poly.type
_entity_poly.pdbx_seq_one_letter_code
_entity_poly.pdbx_strand_id
1 'polypeptide(L)'
;MPQAELPDDYLLNTPLTQFETNPSEPSFPTTSLDSTPLPTQSIELQTIPPFEEYGCEGIVSTRGDVYSYGILLMDAFTRKKPIDDMFTGEMSLKRLVEESFLLSILEVIDPNLLGNENDYAAMETCLSTTMGLALHCCADLPKQRIDIKNVLARLKKIKVKYLHDHGGR
;
A
#
# COMPACT_ATOMS: atom_id res chain seq x y z
N MET A 1 -52.08 15.23 -2.90
CA MET A 1 -52.28 13.78 -2.72
C MET A 1 -51.03 13.21 -2.02
N PRO A 2 -51.17 12.11 -1.27
CA PRO A 2 -50.64 11.91 0.07
C PRO A 2 -49.18 11.43 0.14
N GLN A 3 -48.68 11.39 1.38
CA GLN A 3 -47.38 10.86 1.79
C GLN A 3 -47.17 9.40 1.35
N ALA A 4 -45.93 9.04 1.04
CA ALA A 4 -45.50 7.65 0.94
C ALA A 4 -44.36 7.44 1.94
N GLU A 5 -44.68 6.64 2.97
CA GLU A 5 -43.80 6.14 4.01
C GLU A 5 -42.80 5.11 3.46
N LEU A 6 -41.65 5.01 4.13
CA LEU A 6 -40.59 4.03 3.89
C LEU A 6 -40.99 2.66 4.47
N PRO A 7 -40.74 1.54 3.79
CA PRO A 7 -40.73 0.22 4.44
C PRO A 7 -39.33 -0.18 4.89
N ASP A 8 -39.25 -0.59 6.16
CA ASP A 8 -38.12 -1.25 6.81
C ASP A 8 -38.13 -2.77 6.50
N ASP A 9 -37.32 -3.25 5.56
CA ASP A 9 -37.21 -4.70 5.34
C ASP A 9 -35.91 -5.25 4.72
N TYR A 10 -34.72 -4.66 4.99
CA TYR A 10 -33.45 -5.34 4.65
C TYR A 10 -32.43 -5.35 5.80
N LEU A 11 -32.85 -5.90 6.93
CA LEU A 11 -31.95 -6.54 7.90
C LEU A 11 -32.42 -7.98 8.12
N LEU A 12 -31.78 -8.96 7.47
CA LEU A 12 -31.28 -10.18 8.13
C LEU A 12 -30.61 -11.13 7.12
N ASN A 13 -29.29 -11.25 7.24
CA ASN A 13 -28.55 -12.49 7.47
C ASN A 13 -28.93 -13.78 6.72
N THR A 14 -27.91 -14.30 6.03
CA THR A 14 -27.40 -15.70 5.96
C THR A 14 -27.19 -16.20 4.53
N PRO A 15 -26.31 -17.18 4.27
CA PRO A 15 -24.91 -17.32 4.68
C PRO A 15 -23.97 -17.57 3.47
N LEU A 16 -22.65 -17.43 3.69
CA LEU A 16 -21.63 -18.00 2.80
C LEU A 16 -21.83 -19.51 2.70
N THR A 17 -22.14 -20.01 1.50
CA THR A 17 -21.66 -21.26 0.88
C THR A 17 -22.67 -21.76 -0.16
N GLN A 18 -22.37 -21.60 -1.45
CA GLN A 18 -22.62 -22.66 -2.44
C GLN A 18 -21.50 -22.60 -3.49
N PHE A 19 -20.48 -23.45 -3.28
CA PHE A 19 -19.73 -24.05 -4.38
C PHE A 19 -20.72 -24.94 -5.13
N GLU A 20 -21.25 -24.46 -6.25
CA GLU A 20 -21.80 -25.32 -7.29
C GLU A 20 -21.05 -25.05 -8.58
N THR A 21 -20.13 -25.97 -8.86
CA THR A 21 -19.70 -26.28 -10.23
C THR A 21 -20.93 -26.70 -11.02
N ASN A 22 -21.25 -25.96 -12.08
CA ASN A 22 -22.05 -26.53 -13.18
C ASN A 22 -21.43 -26.15 -14.53
N PRO A 23 -21.20 -27.15 -15.42
CA PRO A 23 -20.58 -26.97 -16.71
C PRO A 23 -21.64 -26.67 -17.76
N SER A 24 -21.62 -25.45 -18.29
CA SER A 24 -22.32 -25.12 -19.52
C SER A 24 -21.52 -24.02 -20.22
N GLU A 25 -20.67 -24.44 -21.15
CA GLU A 25 -20.05 -23.57 -22.14
C GLU A 25 -21.14 -22.77 -22.88
N PRO A 26 -20.95 -21.46 -23.07
CA PRO A 26 -21.51 -20.76 -24.21
C PRO A 26 -20.41 -20.59 -25.27
N SER A 27 -20.68 -21.16 -26.44
CA SER A 27 -19.99 -21.01 -27.71
C SER A 27 -19.38 -19.62 -27.96
N PHE A 28 -18.09 -19.58 -28.30
CA PHE A 28 -17.40 -18.38 -28.80
C PHE A 28 -17.94 -17.97 -30.17
N PRO A 29 -18.41 -16.73 -30.37
CA PRO A 29 -18.50 -16.12 -31.69
C PRO A 29 -17.14 -15.50 -32.05
N THR A 30 -16.45 -16.09 -33.01
CA THR A 30 -15.29 -15.50 -33.70
C THR A 30 -15.78 -14.48 -34.73
N THR A 31 -15.55 -13.19 -34.47
CA THR A 31 -15.42 -12.06 -35.42
C THR A 31 -15.35 -10.80 -34.54
N SER A 32 -14.56 -9.76 -34.72
CA SER A 32 -13.61 -9.26 -35.72
C SER A 32 -12.92 -8.07 -35.03
N LEU A 33 -11.67 -7.74 -35.39
CA LEU A 33 -10.98 -6.56 -34.87
C LEU A 33 -11.84 -5.30 -35.09
N ASP A 34 -12.22 -4.63 -34.01
CA ASP A 34 -12.38 -3.18 -34.02
C ASP A 34 -11.71 -2.60 -32.77
N SER A 35 -10.73 -1.76 -33.03
CA SER A 35 -9.85 -1.15 -32.06
C SER A 35 -10.52 0.09 -31.50
N THR A 36 -11.04 0.02 -30.28
CA THR A 36 -11.08 1.19 -29.41
C THR A 36 -10.41 0.82 -28.09
N PRO A 37 -9.21 1.36 -27.78
CA PRO A 37 -8.66 1.23 -26.45
C PRO A 37 -9.59 1.98 -25.51
N LEU A 38 -10.21 1.27 -24.57
CA LEU A 38 -10.72 1.90 -23.35
C LEU A 38 -9.54 2.69 -22.75
N PRO A 39 -9.71 3.94 -22.29
CA PRO A 39 -8.65 4.65 -21.62
C PRO A 39 -8.44 4.00 -20.23
N THR A 40 -7.76 2.87 -20.21
CA THR A 40 -7.24 2.23 -19.00
C THR A 40 -5.99 2.99 -18.58
N GLN A 41 -6.13 4.29 -18.33
CA GLN A 41 -5.03 5.12 -17.84
C GLN A 41 -5.06 5.11 -16.31
N SER A 42 -4.07 4.39 -15.76
CA SER A 42 -3.30 4.79 -14.57
C SER A 42 -3.87 4.58 -13.16
N ILE A 43 -5.12 4.15 -12.97
CA ILE A 43 -5.75 4.24 -11.63
C ILE A 43 -5.35 3.13 -10.63
N GLU A 44 -4.84 1.96 -11.06
CA GLU A 44 -4.63 0.82 -10.14
C GLU A 44 -3.17 0.43 -9.87
N LEU A 45 -2.19 0.96 -10.59
CA LEU A 45 -0.83 0.39 -10.58
C LEU A 45 0.03 0.73 -9.35
N GLN A 46 -0.37 1.69 -8.50
CA GLN A 46 0.56 2.23 -7.49
C GLN A 46 0.36 1.70 -6.06
N THR A 47 -0.73 0.97 -5.80
CA THR A 47 -0.97 0.25 -4.52
C THR A 47 -0.82 -1.26 -4.67
N ILE A 48 -0.80 -1.74 -5.92
CA ILE A 48 -0.74 -3.15 -6.29
C ILE A 48 0.73 -3.49 -6.55
N PRO A 49 1.34 -4.48 -5.87
CA PRO A 49 2.69 -4.94 -6.20
C PRO A 49 2.81 -5.30 -7.69
N PRO A 50 4.05 -5.34 -8.23
CA PRO A 50 4.30 -5.50 -9.65
C PRO A 50 3.42 -6.59 -10.28
N PHE A 51 2.78 -6.26 -11.40
CA PHE A 51 1.76 -7.07 -12.10
C PHE A 51 2.15 -8.53 -12.35
N GLU A 52 3.45 -8.86 -12.35
CA GLU A 52 3.95 -10.24 -12.39
C GLU A 52 3.46 -11.13 -11.23
N GLU A 53 3.05 -10.54 -10.09
CA GLU A 53 2.60 -11.28 -8.92
C GLU A 53 1.09 -11.47 -8.85
N TYR A 54 0.32 -10.57 -9.47
CA TYR A 54 -1.12 -10.71 -9.68
C TYR A 54 -1.38 -10.95 -11.16
N GLY A 55 -1.09 -12.16 -11.63
CA GLY A 55 -1.75 -12.66 -12.83
C GLY A 55 -3.27 -12.48 -12.71
N CYS A 56 -3.98 -12.53 -13.85
CA CYS A 56 -5.39 -12.18 -14.04
C CYS A 56 -6.44 -12.79 -13.06
N GLU A 57 -6.03 -13.52 -12.03
CA GLU A 57 -6.82 -14.24 -11.04
C GLU A 57 -6.92 -13.57 -9.65
N GLY A 58 -6.24 -12.44 -9.39
CA GLY A 58 -6.43 -11.69 -8.14
C GLY A 58 -6.05 -12.46 -6.86
N ILE A 59 -4.95 -13.22 -6.90
CA ILE A 59 -4.54 -14.10 -5.80
C ILE A 59 -3.96 -13.27 -4.63
N VAL A 60 -4.67 -13.23 -3.50
CA VAL A 60 -4.17 -12.66 -2.24
C VAL A 60 -2.92 -13.42 -1.78
N SER A 61 -1.81 -12.71 -1.59
CA SER A 61 -0.52 -13.27 -1.18
C SER A 61 0.01 -12.54 0.05
N THR A 62 0.53 -13.28 1.03
CA THR A 62 1.22 -12.68 2.18
C THR A 62 2.37 -11.77 1.76
N ARG A 63 3.02 -12.04 0.63
CA ARG A 63 4.07 -11.15 0.09
C ARG A 63 3.50 -9.88 -0.53
N GLY A 64 2.30 -9.96 -1.10
CA GLY A 64 1.56 -8.80 -1.56
C GLY A 64 1.14 -7.91 -0.38
N ASP A 65 0.61 -8.50 0.69
CA ASP A 65 0.24 -7.77 1.92
C ASP A 65 1.44 -7.04 2.53
N VAL A 66 2.64 -7.66 2.52
CA VAL A 66 3.88 -7.01 2.98
C VAL A 66 4.22 -5.80 2.12
N TYR A 67 4.08 -5.89 0.80
CA TYR A 67 4.32 -4.76 -0.10
C TYR A 67 3.37 -3.61 0.22
N SER A 68 2.07 -3.89 0.29
CA SER A 68 1.05 -2.89 0.61
C SER A 68 1.29 -2.29 2.00
N TYR A 69 1.72 -3.07 2.98
CA TYR A 69 2.13 -2.57 4.28
C TYR A 69 3.32 -1.59 4.21
N GLY A 70 4.32 -1.88 3.37
CA GLY A 70 5.43 -0.97 3.12
C GLY A 70 4.98 0.36 2.54
N ILE A 71 4.07 0.34 1.56
CA ILE A 71 3.48 1.56 0.99
C ILE A 71 2.71 2.35 2.05
N LEU A 72 1.90 1.67 2.87
CA LEU A 72 1.17 2.32 3.97
C LEU A 72 2.09 2.96 5.01
N LEU A 73 3.25 2.35 5.30
CA LEU A 73 4.25 2.98 6.15
C LEU A 73 4.77 4.28 5.50
N MET A 74 5.13 4.25 4.22
CA MET A 74 5.61 5.45 3.53
C MET A 74 4.52 6.55 3.49
N ASP A 75 3.28 6.19 3.17
CA ASP A 75 2.13 7.11 3.15
C ASP A 75 1.90 7.76 4.52
N ALA A 76 1.90 6.97 5.59
CA ALA A 76 1.68 7.47 6.95
C ALA A 76 2.70 8.52 7.38
N PHE A 77 3.97 8.33 7.03
CA PHE A 77 5.06 9.22 7.45
C PHE A 77 5.30 10.40 6.50
N THR A 78 4.96 10.27 5.21
CA THR A 78 5.09 11.38 4.25
C THR A 78 3.82 12.20 4.10
N ARG A 79 2.67 11.65 4.54
CA ARG A 79 1.30 12.11 4.27
C ARG A 79 1.01 12.29 2.77
N LYS A 80 1.74 11.59 1.91
CA LYS A 80 1.56 11.61 0.46
C LYS A 80 0.87 10.34 0.03
N LYS A 81 -0.32 10.51 -0.54
CA LYS A 81 -1.09 9.36 -1.04
C LYS A 81 -0.35 8.74 -2.22
N PRO A 82 -0.28 7.40 -2.33
CA PRO A 82 0.34 6.75 -3.49
C PRO A 82 -0.32 7.13 -4.83
N ILE A 83 -1.55 7.65 -4.81
CA ILE A 83 -2.32 8.09 -5.98
C ILE A 83 -2.34 9.62 -6.16
N ASP A 84 -1.50 10.35 -5.44
CA ASP A 84 -1.39 11.80 -5.58
C ASP A 84 -0.92 12.17 -7.00
N ASP A 85 -1.47 13.23 -7.58
CA ASP A 85 -1.20 13.69 -8.95
C ASP A 85 0.30 14.00 -9.18
N MET A 86 1.07 14.19 -8.11
CA MET A 86 2.52 14.34 -8.20
C MET A 86 3.25 13.06 -8.66
N PHE A 87 2.63 11.88 -8.51
CA PHE A 87 3.21 10.60 -8.89
C PHE A 87 2.74 10.21 -10.30
N THR A 88 3.43 10.75 -11.30
CA THR A 88 3.17 10.45 -12.72
C THR A 88 4.40 9.88 -13.41
N GLY A 89 4.17 9.09 -14.46
CA GLY A 89 5.25 8.46 -15.22
C GLY A 89 6.03 7.45 -14.38
N GLU A 90 7.33 7.69 -14.19
CA GLU A 90 8.21 6.82 -13.42
C GLU A 90 8.31 7.19 -11.93
N MET A 91 7.72 8.32 -11.53
CA MET A 91 7.74 8.77 -10.14
C MET A 91 6.68 8.02 -9.33
N SER A 92 7.12 7.37 -8.26
CA SER A 92 6.26 6.68 -7.31
C SER A 92 6.61 7.05 -5.88
N LEU A 93 5.72 6.77 -4.92
CA LEU A 93 6.00 7.00 -3.51
C LEU A 93 7.24 6.22 -3.04
N LYS A 94 7.41 4.98 -3.52
CA LYS A 94 8.63 4.19 -3.30
C LYS A 94 9.87 4.92 -3.80
N ARG A 95 9.84 5.38 -5.06
CA ARG A 95 10.97 6.08 -5.69
C ARG A 95 11.32 7.40 -4.99
N LEU A 96 10.30 8.16 -4.59
CA LEU A 96 10.49 9.38 -3.80
C LEU A 96 11.26 9.09 -2.50
N VAL A 97 10.88 8.03 -1.78
CA VAL A 97 11.57 7.60 -0.57
C VAL A 97 12.98 7.11 -0.89
N GLU A 98 13.19 6.30 -1.94
CA GLU A 98 14.52 5.85 -2.36
C GLU A 98 15.47 7.02 -2.68
N GLU A 99 15.00 8.00 -3.45
CA GLU A 99 15.78 9.18 -3.82
C GLU A 99 16.09 10.07 -2.59
N SER A 100 15.17 10.14 -1.63
CA SER A 100 15.37 10.90 -0.38
C SER A 100 16.51 10.36 0.50
N PHE A 101 16.88 9.08 0.37
CA PHE A 101 18.05 8.54 1.08
C PHE A 101 19.38 9.09 0.53
N LEU A 102 19.41 9.61 -0.70
CA LEU A 102 20.59 10.22 -1.30
C LEU A 102 20.72 11.71 -0.96
N LEU A 103 19.61 12.36 -0.61
CA LEU A 103 19.53 13.78 -0.31
C LEU A 103 19.32 14.00 1.20
N SER A 104 18.08 13.87 1.65
CA SER A 104 17.69 13.92 3.06
C SER A 104 16.30 13.30 3.21
N ILE A 105 16.18 12.28 4.08
CA ILE A 105 14.90 11.62 4.34
C ILE A 105 13.88 12.61 4.93
N LEU A 106 14.34 13.63 5.64
CA LEU A 106 13.48 14.55 6.37
C LEU A 106 12.72 15.52 5.45
N GLU A 107 13.21 15.73 4.23
CA GLU A 107 12.54 16.58 3.23
C GLU A 107 11.24 15.98 2.72
N VAL A 108 11.12 14.65 2.74
CA VAL A 108 9.91 13.96 2.24
C VAL A 108 8.90 13.66 3.34
N ILE A 109 9.33 13.71 4.60
CA ILE A 109 8.52 13.45 5.80
C ILE A 109 7.57 14.62 6.06
N ASP A 110 6.37 14.30 6.56
CA ASP A 110 5.41 15.31 6.98
C ASP A 110 6.03 16.20 8.09
N PRO A 111 6.14 17.52 7.90
CA PRO A 111 6.71 18.42 8.88
C PRO A 111 5.97 18.39 10.22
N ASN A 112 4.69 17.99 10.25
CA ASN A 112 3.93 17.84 11.51
C ASN A 112 4.43 16.66 12.37
N LEU A 113 5.21 15.74 11.79
CA LEU A 113 5.87 14.66 12.52
C LEU A 113 7.23 15.08 13.08
N LEU A 114 7.79 16.20 12.59
CA LEU A 114 9.05 16.74 13.06
C LEU A 114 8.82 17.44 14.40
N GLY A 115 9.38 16.86 15.46
CA GLY A 115 9.30 17.39 16.81
C GLY A 115 10.27 18.56 17.03
N ASN A 116 10.56 18.83 18.30
CA ASN A 116 11.44 19.91 18.73
C ASN A 116 12.89 19.69 18.24
N GLU A 117 13.65 20.76 18.00
CA GLU A 117 15.02 20.70 17.45
C GLU A 117 15.99 19.82 18.28
N ASN A 118 15.78 19.71 19.59
CA ASN A 118 16.63 18.91 20.49
C ASN A 118 16.53 17.39 20.28
N ASP A 119 15.52 16.93 19.56
CA ASP A 119 15.22 15.51 19.33
C ASP A 119 15.39 15.11 17.85
N TYR A 120 15.82 16.06 17.03
CA TYR A 120 15.92 15.91 15.58
C TYR A 120 16.80 14.74 15.16
N ALA A 121 17.97 14.55 15.79
CA ALA A 121 18.89 13.47 15.44
C ALA A 121 18.33 12.06 15.74
N ALA A 122 17.64 11.91 16.87
CA ALA A 122 17.03 10.63 17.25
C ALA A 122 15.79 10.34 16.38
N MET A 123 15.04 11.38 16.02
CA MET A 123 13.92 11.31 15.09
C MET A 123 14.38 10.97 13.67
N GLU A 124 15.40 11.63 13.15
CA GLU A 124 16.01 11.34 11.84
C GLU A 124 16.44 9.88 11.75
N THR A 125 17.14 9.40 12.79
CA THR A 125 17.57 8.00 12.86
C THR A 125 16.37 7.04 12.83
N CYS A 126 15.31 7.35 13.56
CA CYS A 126 14.07 6.56 13.61
C CYS A 126 13.34 6.53 12.26
N LEU A 127 13.20 7.70 11.63
CA LEU A 127 12.54 7.85 10.33
C LEU A 127 13.34 7.14 9.23
N SER A 128 14.66 7.36 9.19
CA SER A 128 15.56 6.69 8.26
C SER A 128 15.49 5.17 8.38
N THR A 129 15.58 4.63 9.61
CA THR A 129 15.47 3.17 9.80
C THR A 129 14.09 2.61 9.49
N THR A 130 13.02 3.36 9.74
CA THR A 130 11.65 2.95 9.42
C THR A 130 11.40 2.95 7.92
N MET A 131 11.83 4.00 7.21
CA MET A 131 11.69 4.10 5.77
C MET A 131 12.53 3.07 5.02
N GLY A 132 13.76 2.80 5.49
CA GLY A 132 14.58 1.73 4.93
C GLY A 132 13.91 0.36 5.11
N LEU A 133 13.23 0.13 6.22
CA LEU A 133 12.43 -1.08 6.42
C LEU A 133 11.22 -1.14 5.48
N ALA A 134 10.54 -0.01 5.26
CA ALA A 134 9.44 0.08 4.30
C ALA A 134 9.91 -0.26 2.87
N LEU A 135 11.09 0.22 2.45
CA LEU A 135 11.68 -0.13 1.15
C LEU A 135 11.96 -1.64 1.02
N HIS A 136 12.45 -2.29 2.08
CA HIS A 136 12.60 -3.75 2.08
C HIS A 136 11.26 -4.51 1.98
N CYS A 137 10.16 -3.92 2.45
CA CYS A 137 8.82 -4.49 2.26
C CYS A 137 8.39 -4.34 0.79
N CYS A 138 8.79 -3.26 0.14
CA CYS A 138 8.46 -2.92 -1.24
C CYS A 138 9.50 -3.39 -2.28
N ALA A 139 10.30 -4.41 -1.97
CA ALA A 139 11.20 -5.01 -2.95
C ALA A 139 10.38 -5.56 -4.14
N ASP A 140 10.87 -5.36 -5.37
CA ASP A 140 10.09 -5.67 -6.58
C ASP A 140 9.79 -7.18 -6.65
N LEU A 141 10.80 -8.00 -6.35
CA LEU A 141 10.66 -9.45 -6.32
C LEU A 141 10.06 -9.94 -4.97
N PRO A 142 8.98 -10.73 -4.98
CA PRO A 142 8.32 -11.24 -3.77
C PRO A 142 9.25 -12.01 -2.83
N LYS A 143 10.20 -12.74 -3.41
CA LYS A 143 11.20 -13.54 -2.70
C LYS A 143 12.22 -12.68 -1.95
N GLN A 144 12.45 -11.45 -2.40
CA GLN A 144 13.38 -10.50 -1.78
C GLN A 144 12.71 -9.65 -0.69
N ARG A 145 11.38 -9.59 -0.68
CA ARG A 145 10.64 -8.89 0.37
C ARG A 145 10.93 -9.53 1.72
N ILE A 146 11.07 -8.69 2.73
CA ILE A 146 11.25 -9.16 4.11
C ILE A 146 9.98 -9.88 4.61
N ASP A 147 10.13 -10.86 5.50
CA ASP A 147 8.98 -11.54 6.12
C ASP A 147 8.28 -10.63 7.15
N ILE A 148 6.96 -10.71 7.26
CA ILE A 148 6.16 -9.86 8.16
C ILE A 148 6.58 -10.00 9.63
N LYS A 149 7.03 -11.19 10.08
CA LYS A 149 7.53 -11.39 11.45
C LYS A 149 8.80 -10.58 11.68
N ASN A 150 9.67 -10.53 10.68
CA ASN A 150 10.90 -9.73 10.74
C ASN A 150 10.60 -8.23 10.67
N VAL A 151 9.62 -7.80 9.87
CA VAL A 151 9.13 -6.42 9.87
C VAL A 151 8.67 -6.01 11.27
N LEU A 152 7.79 -6.81 11.88
CA LEU A 152 7.27 -6.55 13.23
C LEU A 152 8.40 -6.50 14.27
N ALA A 153 9.35 -7.44 14.23
CA ALA A 153 10.48 -7.46 15.15
C ALA A 153 11.35 -6.21 15.01
N ARG A 154 11.63 -5.77 13.77
CA ARG A 154 12.42 -4.57 13.50
C ARG A 154 11.68 -3.30 13.93
N LEU A 155 10.39 -3.15 13.63
CA LEU A 155 9.59 -2.01 14.08
C LEU A 155 9.53 -1.90 15.61
N LYS A 156 9.33 -3.03 16.31
CA LYS A 156 9.40 -3.05 17.79
C LYS A 156 10.75 -2.55 18.29
N LYS A 157 11.84 -2.99 17.68
CA LYS A 157 13.19 -2.55 18.05
C LYS A 157 13.40 -1.05 17.79
N ILE A 158 12.92 -0.54 16.65
CA ILE A 158 12.97 0.89 16.32
C ILE A 158 12.19 1.70 17.36
N LYS A 159 10.96 1.29 17.67
CA LYS A 159 10.12 1.94 18.69
C LYS A 159 10.80 1.99 20.07
N VAL A 160 11.38 0.89 20.53
CA VAL A 160 12.06 0.84 21.84
C VAL A 160 13.27 1.78 21.86
N LYS A 161 14.07 1.80 20.79
CA LYS A 161 15.22 2.71 20.68
C LYS A 161 14.78 4.17 20.71
N TYR A 162 13.80 4.52 19.87
CA TYR A 162 13.26 5.88 19.82
C TYR A 162 12.74 6.34 21.18
N LEU A 163 11.97 5.51 21.87
CA LEU A 163 11.45 5.83 23.21
C LEU A 163 12.54 5.90 24.29
N HIS A 164 13.60 5.11 24.19
CA HIS A 164 14.74 5.23 25.10
C HIS A 164 15.44 6.59 24.93
N ASP A 165 15.59 7.03 23.68
CA ASP A 165 16.30 8.27 23.36
C ASP A 165 15.47 9.53 23.67
N HIS A 166 14.13 9.42 23.73
CA HIS A 166 13.20 10.53 24.02
C HIS A 166 12.59 10.50 25.44
N GLY A 167 12.39 9.32 26.03
CA GLY A 167 11.69 9.12 27.30
C GLY A 167 12.57 9.12 28.55
N GLY A 168 13.88 9.31 28.39
CA GLY A 168 14.85 9.43 29.49
C GLY A 168 15.08 10.86 30.00
N ARG A 169 14.24 11.82 29.62
CA ARG A 169 14.33 13.23 30.05
C ARG A 169 13.14 13.62 30.93
#